data_AF-K9Z4D9-F1
#
_entry.id   AF-K9Z4D9-F1
#
_cell.length_a   1.000
_cell.length_b   1.000
_cell.length_c   1.000
_cell.angle_alpha   90.00
_cell.angle_beta   90.00
_cell.angle_gamma   90.00
#
_symmetry.space_group_name_H-M   'P 1'
#
loop_
_entity.id
_entity.type
_entity.pdbx_description
1 polymer ?
#
loop_
_entity_poly.entity_id
_entity_poly.type
_entity_poly.pdbx_seq_one_letter_code
_entity_poly.pdbx_strand_id
1 'polypeptide(L)'
;MTEKLTCPVCDRTEIETNICPNCETDLSTIKLLKELPQVEEKDNKKSQKLFIITLASVLIMGLLVGNLTGYFVSKNNFNNRLQAINQNKNQSTEVAKKSEAIKPELNWCGGFNYRVKSGDSLYMLGLRFYGDGDGWQLIFQANPTINNPQNLQIGQVILIPNLTELCQTNQSYMQR
;
A
#
# COMPACT_ATOMS: atom_id res chain seq x y z
N MET A 1 37.97 34.93 30.53
CA MET A 1 38.83 33.83 30.04
C MET A 1 38.63 33.82 28.53
N THR A 2 39.68 34.06 27.74
CA THR A 2 39.59 34.00 26.28
C THR A 2 39.22 32.58 25.89
N GLU A 3 38.05 32.39 25.29
CA GLU A 3 37.57 31.07 24.94
C GLU A 3 38.36 30.55 23.73
N LYS A 4 39.05 29.42 23.91
CA LYS A 4 39.88 28.80 22.88
C LYS A 4 39.02 28.31 21.72
N LEU A 5 39.35 28.72 20.50
CA LEU A 5 38.64 28.34 19.26
C LEU A 5 39.40 27.24 18.50
N THR A 6 38.67 26.45 17.73
CA THR A 6 39.23 25.45 16.80
C THR A 6 38.95 25.91 15.37
N CYS A 7 39.97 25.92 14.51
CA CYS A 7 39.83 26.33 13.11
C CYS A 7 39.23 25.19 12.27
N PRO A 8 38.12 25.42 11.54
CA PRO A 8 37.48 24.37 10.73
C PRO A 8 38.19 24.06 9.41
N VAL A 9 39.20 24.85 9.02
CA VAL A 9 39.91 24.69 7.73
C VAL A 9 41.13 23.78 7.86
N CYS A 10 41.84 23.87 8.99
CA CYS A 10 43.07 23.12 9.21
C CYS A 10 43.10 22.35 10.54
N ASP A 11 41.95 22.27 11.24
CA ASP A 11 41.74 21.58 12.51
C ASP A 11 42.68 21.99 13.66
N ARG A 12 43.38 23.12 13.52
CA ARG A 12 44.21 23.67 14.60
C ARG A 12 43.33 24.12 15.77
N THR A 13 43.62 23.59 16.95
CA THR A 13 42.96 23.91 18.21
C THR A 13 43.66 25.08 18.92
N GLU A 14 43.02 25.60 19.97
CA GLU A 14 43.60 26.58 20.89
C GLU A 14 43.98 27.93 20.28
N ILE A 15 43.16 28.41 19.35
CA ILE A 15 43.37 29.71 18.72
C ILE A 15 42.73 30.80 19.58
N GLU A 16 43.53 31.79 19.98
CA GLU A 16 43.09 32.94 20.78
C GLU A 16 42.89 34.21 19.93
N THR A 17 43.46 34.23 18.72
CA THR A 17 43.40 35.33 17.76
C THR A 17 42.20 35.18 16.80
N ASN A 18 41.79 36.29 16.18
CA ASN A 18 40.74 36.27 15.16
C ASN A 18 41.20 35.63 13.85
N ILE A 19 42.51 35.57 13.58
CA ILE A 19 43.06 34.95 12.37
C ILE A 19 43.82 33.68 12.76
N CYS A 20 43.58 32.57 12.06
CA CYS A 20 44.30 31.33 12.26
C CYS A 20 45.76 31.45 11.78
N PRO A 21 46.79 31.15 12.61
CA PRO A 21 48.19 31.30 12.22
C PRO A 21 48.69 30.22 11.23
N ASN A 22 47.88 29.20 10.94
CA ASN A 22 48.28 28.08 10.07
C ASN A 22 47.71 28.18 8.66
N CYS A 23 46.48 28.68 8.50
CA CYS A 23 45.79 28.77 7.22
C CYS A 23 45.18 30.15 6.95
N GLU A 24 45.49 31.14 7.78
CA GLU A 24 45.09 32.54 7.65
C GLU A 24 43.56 32.78 7.57
N THR A 25 42.76 31.78 7.95
CA THR A 25 41.30 31.89 7.98
C THR A 25 40.83 32.83 9.11
N ASP A 26 39.89 33.72 8.80
CA ASP A 26 39.25 34.63 9.74
C ASP A 26 38.14 33.90 10.54
N LEU A 27 38.28 33.92 11.87
CA LEU A 27 37.41 33.28 12.86
C LEU A 27 36.55 34.29 13.63
N SER A 28 36.59 35.58 13.27
CA SER A 28 35.88 36.66 13.98
C SER A 28 34.38 36.39 14.13
N THR A 29 33.74 35.86 13.09
CA THR A 29 32.31 35.51 13.10
C THR A 29 32.01 34.36 14.06
N ILE A 30 32.86 33.34 14.09
CA ILE A 30 32.71 32.18 14.99
C ILE A 30 32.84 32.64 16.44
N LYS A 31 33.80 33.54 16.72
CA LYS A 31 33.97 34.14 18.05
C LYS A 31 32.74 34.95 18.48
N LEU A 32 32.21 35.78 17.58
CA LEU A 32 31.01 36.58 17.84
C LEU A 32 29.79 35.70 18.14
N LEU A 33 29.59 34.62 17.38
CA LEU A 33 28.48 33.69 17.62
C LEU A 33 28.57 32.99 18.99
N LYS A 34 29.80 32.72 19.46
CA LYS A 34 30.04 32.05 20.74
C LYS A 34 29.89 32.99 21.93
N GLU A 35 30.15 34.28 21.72
CA GLU A 35 29.95 35.36 22.71
C GLU A 35 28.48 35.81 22.82
N LEU A 36 27.56 35.25 22.04
CA LEU A 36 26.14 35.61 22.15
C LEU A 36 25.58 35.24 23.54
N PRO A 37 24.93 36.20 24.23
CA PRO A 37 24.30 35.93 25.52
C PRO A 37 23.19 34.91 25.34
N GLN A 38 23.19 33.88 26.20
CA GLN A 38 22.12 32.89 26.23
C GLN A 38 20.82 33.58 26.69
N VAL A 39 19.76 33.49 25.87
CA VAL A 39 18.44 34.05 26.20
C VAL A 39 17.82 33.17 27.28
N GLU A 40 17.69 33.70 28.50
CA GLU A 40 16.96 33.03 29.58
C GLU A 40 15.44 33.15 29.33
N GLU A 41 14.82 32.05 28.90
CA GLU A 41 13.37 31.94 28.73
C GLU A 41 12.70 31.73 30.10
N LYS A 42 12.06 32.77 30.64
CA LYS A 42 11.30 32.67 31.90
C LYS A 42 9.94 32.04 31.67
N ASP A 43 9.84 30.74 31.90
CA ASP A 43 8.58 30.00 31.88
C ASP A 43 7.63 30.42 33.02
N ASN A 44 6.62 31.23 32.70
CA ASN A 44 5.49 31.50 33.62
C ASN A 44 4.53 30.30 33.69
N LYS A 45 4.99 29.24 34.37
CA LYS A 45 4.41 27.89 34.39
C LYS A 45 3.07 27.77 35.15
N LYS A 46 2.64 28.79 35.91
CA LYS A 46 1.48 28.70 36.81
C LYS A 46 0.15 29.06 36.13
N SER A 47 0.15 30.04 35.23
CA SER A 47 -1.04 30.44 34.46
C SER A 47 -1.32 29.48 33.29
N GLN A 48 -0.25 28.98 32.66
CA GLN A 48 -0.32 28.05 31.54
C GLN A 48 -0.92 26.69 31.94
N LYS A 49 -0.59 26.17 33.12
CA LYS A 49 -1.17 24.92 33.62
C LYS A 49 -2.69 25.00 33.82
N LEU A 50 -3.22 26.15 34.26
CA LEU A 50 -4.65 26.33 34.48
C LEU A 50 -5.44 26.37 33.14
N PHE A 51 -4.87 27.00 32.11
CA PHE A 51 -5.47 27.06 30.78
C PHE A 51 -5.44 25.71 30.04
N ILE A 52 -4.40 24.90 30.25
CA ILE A 52 -4.31 23.56 29.66
C ILE A 52 -5.34 22.60 30.29
N ILE A 53 -5.60 22.70 31.59
CA ILE A 53 -6.59 21.85 32.26
C ILE A 53 -8.02 22.16 31.79
N THR A 54 -8.37 23.43 31.55
CA THR A 54 -9.69 23.81 31.04
C THR A 54 -9.90 23.39 29.59
N LEU A 55 -8.88 23.49 28.74
CA LEU A 55 -8.96 22.99 27.36
C LEU A 55 -9.05 21.46 27.30
N ALA A 56 -8.30 20.77 28.17
CA ALA A 56 -8.35 19.31 28.25
C ALA A 56 -9.72 18.80 28.71
N SER A 57 -10.36 19.45 29.69
CA SER A 57 -11.68 19.03 30.16
C SER A 57 -12.78 19.24 29.12
N VAL A 58 -12.72 20.32 28.34
CA VAL A 58 -13.66 20.59 27.22
C VAL A 58 -13.47 19.56 26.10
N LEU A 59 -12.23 19.20 25.74
CA LEU A 59 -11.96 18.16 24.74
C LEU A 59 -12.45 16.78 25.18
N ILE A 60 -12.23 16.40 26.44
CA ILE A 60 -12.67 15.11 26.98
C ILE A 60 -14.22 15.05 27.01
N MET A 61 -14.89 16.12 27.43
CA MET A 61 -16.35 16.20 27.40
C MET A 61 -16.90 16.16 25.97
N GLY A 62 -16.24 16.81 25.01
CA GLY A 62 -16.62 16.76 23.59
C GLY A 62 -16.51 15.35 23.00
N LEU A 63 -15.46 14.60 23.34
CA LEU A 63 -15.30 13.21 22.92
C LEU A 63 -16.36 12.28 23.55
N LEU A 64 -16.71 12.46 24.82
CA LEU A 64 -17.74 11.67 25.49
C LEU A 64 -19.13 11.91 24.88
N VAL A 65 -19.50 13.18 24.63
CA VAL A 65 -20.78 13.55 24.00
C VAL A 65 -20.84 13.10 22.54
N GLY A 66 -19.71 13.19 21.81
CA GLY A 66 -19.58 12.74 20.42
C GLY A 66 -19.76 11.23 20.26
N ASN A 67 -19.19 10.43 21.17
CA ASN A 67 -19.44 8.98 21.18
C ASN A 67 -20.92 8.69 21.43
N LEU A 68 -21.55 9.34 22.42
CA LEU A 68 -22.95 9.05 22.79
C LEU A 68 -23.96 9.34 21.67
N THR A 69 -23.77 10.45 20.93
CA THR A 69 -24.62 10.82 19.79
C THR A 69 -24.30 10.04 18.52
N GLY A 70 -23.01 9.72 18.28
CA GLY A 70 -22.57 8.89 17.16
C GLY A 70 -23.06 7.45 17.23
N TYR A 71 -23.15 6.87 18.43
CA TYR A 71 -23.71 5.52 18.63
C TYR A 71 -25.20 5.42 18.23
N PHE A 72 -25.99 6.48 18.44
CA PHE A 72 -27.42 6.47 18.08
C PHE A 72 -27.65 6.63 16.57
N VAL A 73 -26.92 7.55 15.92
CA VAL A 73 -27.02 7.79 14.47
C VAL A 73 -26.50 6.61 13.65
N SER A 74 -25.44 5.93 14.11
CA SER A 74 -24.86 4.77 13.40
C SER A 74 -25.81 3.55 13.38
N LYS A 75 -26.64 3.38 14.41
CA LYS A 75 -27.59 2.25 14.48
C LYS A 75 -28.78 2.42 13.52
N ASN A 76 -29.23 3.65 13.26
CA ASN A 76 -30.39 3.90 12.41
C ASN A 76 -30.10 3.68 10.90
N ASN A 77 -28.87 3.97 10.45
CA ASN A 77 -28.46 3.67 9.07
C ASN A 77 -28.14 2.19 8.85
N PHE A 78 -27.65 1.46 9.87
CA PHE A 78 -27.40 0.03 9.75
C PHE A 78 -28.69 -0.77 9.57
N ASN A 79 -29.77 -0.43 10.27
CA ASN A 79 -31.07 -1.10 10.11
C ASN A 79 -31.64 -0.94 8.69
N ASN A 80 -31.52 0.25 8.10
CA ASN A 80 -31.94 0.50 6.71
C ASN A 80 -31.04 -0.26 5.70
N ARG A 81 -29.73 -0.36 5.97
CA ARG A 81 -28.80 -1.17 5.14
C ARG A 81 -28.99 -2.67 5.30
N LEU A 82 -29.34 -3.16 6.50
CA LEU A 82 -29.68 -4.57 6.75
C LEU A 82 -30.99 -4.96 6.07
N GLN A 83 -32.00 -4.07 6.06
CA GLN A 83 -33.25 -4.31 5.33
C GLN A 83 -33.03 -4.34 3.81
N ALA A 84 -32.16 -3.49 3.27
CA ALA A 84 -31.76 -3.55 1.85
C ALA A 84 -30.94 -4.82 1.49
N ILE A 85 -30.16 -5.39 2.42
CA ILE A 85 -29.45 -6.66 2.23
C ILE A 85 -30.43 -7.86 2.34
N ASN A 86 -31.42 -7.81 3.23
CA ASN A 86 -32.42 -8.88 3.37
C ASN A 86 -33.42 -8.92 2.21
N GLN A 87 -33.78 -7.78 1.62
CA GLN A 87 -34.55 -7.78 0.36
C GLN A 87 -33.74 -8.36 -0.81
N ASN A 88 -32.43 -8.11 -0.84
CA ASN A 88 -31.55 -8.78 -1.79
C ASN A 88 -31.38 -10.28 -1.51
N LYS A 89 -31.66 -10.80 -0.31
CA LYS A 89 -31.56 -12.24 -0.04
C LYS A 89 -32.69 -13.03 -0.70
N ASN A 90 -33.91 -12.49 -0.75
CA ASN A 90 -35.02 -13.11 -1.47
C ASN A 90 -34.94 -12.95 -2.99
N GLN A 91 -34.16 -11.98 -3.47
CA GLN A 91 -33.78 -11.92 -4.89
C GLN A 91 -32.53 -12.77 -5.18
N SER A 92 -31.66 -13.01 -4.19
CA SER A 92 -30.48 -13.88 -4.31
C SER A 92 -30.83 -15.37 -4.27
N THR A 93 -32.00 -15.79 -3.77
CA THR A 93 -32.43 -17.20 -3.88
C THR A 93 -33.05 -17.57 -5.23
N GLU A 94 -33.50 -16.59 -6.04
CA GLU A 94 -33.86 -16.85 -7.45
C GLU A 94 -32.76 -16.45 -8.43
N VAL A 95 -31.88 -15.52 -8.05
CA VAL A 95 -30.66 -15.20 -8.81
C VAL A 95 -29.54 -16.23 -8.56
N ALA A 96 -29.54 -16.98 -7.44
CA ALA A 96 -28.68 -18.17 -7.27
C ALA A 96 -29.12 -19.39 -8.11
N LYS A 97 -30.23 -19.28 -8.87
CA LYS A 97 -30.55 -20.23 -9.96
C LYS A 97 -30.40 -19.62 -11.35
N LYS A 98 -30.06 -18.33 -11.50
CA LYS A 98 -29.99 -17.65 -12.81
C LYS A 98 -28.72 -16.81 -13.06
N SER A 99 -27.88 -16.58 -12.07
CA SER A 99 -26.56 -15.91 -12.21
C SER A 99 -25.37 -16.85 -12.09
N GLU A 100 -25.61 -18.16 -12.02
CA GLU A 100 -24.62 -19.20 -12.32
C GLU A 100 -24.60 -19.50 -13.83
N ALA A 101 -24.71 -18.45 -14.67
CA ALA A 101 -24.82 -18.60 -16.12
C ALA A 101 -24.27 -17.40 -16.91
N ILE A 102 -23.18 -16.77 -16.44
CA ILE A 102 -22.08 -16.33 -17.32
C ILE A 102 -20.76 -16.49 -16.53
N LYS A 103 -20.55 -17.62 -15.84
CA LYS A 103 -19.18 -18.12 -15.76
C LYS A 103 -18.94 -18.63 -17.18
N PRO A 104 -18.03 -18.04 -17.99
CA PRO A 104 -17.77 -18.57 -19.32
C PRO A 104 -17.50 -20.05 -19.12
N GLU A 105 -18.35 -20.89 -19.72
CA GLU A 105 -18.05 -22.30 -19.86
C GLU A 105 -16.65 -22.30 -20.48
N LEU A 106 -15.66 -22.82 -19.74
CA LEU A 106 -14.24 -22.76 -20.06
C LEU A 106 -13.99 -23.66 -21.27
N ASN A 107 -14.55 -23.24 -22.40
CA ASN A 107 -14.43 -23.87 -23.70
C ASN A 107 -13.14 -23.30 -24.27
N TRP A 108 -12.26 -24.20 -24.69
CA TRP A 108 -11.02 -23.87 -25.36
C TRP A 108 -10.85 -24.77 -26.57
N CYS A 109 -10.14 -24.27 -27.59
CA CYS A 109 -9.79 -25.10 -28.74
C CYS A 109 -8.27 -25.20 -28.87
N GLY A 110 -7.77 -26.43 -28.88
CA GLY A 110 -6.34 -26.70 -29.00
C GLY A 110 -5.51 -25.86 -28.01
N GLY A 111 -4.33 -25.44 -28.45
CA GLY A 111 -3.41 -24.66 -27.64
C GLY A 111 -1.97 -24.90 -28.08
N PHE A 112 -1.04 -24.46 -27.25
CA PHE A 112 0.38 -24.72 -27.48
C PHE A 112 1.07 -25.22 -26.22
N ASN A 113 2.14 -25.98 -26.40
CA ASN A 113 2.94 -26.49 -25.30
C ASN A 113 3.92 -25.41 -24.82
N TYR A 114 3.90 -25.12 -23.52
CA TYR A 114 4.81 -24.20 -22.87
C TYR A 114 5.70 -24.97 -21.89
N ARG A 115 7.00 -24.67 -21.94
CA ARG A 115 7.97 -25.21 -20.97
C ARG A 115 8.11 -24.25 -19.81
N VAL A 116 7.71 -24.70 -18.63
CA VAL A 116 7.76 -23.96 -17.36
C VAL A 116 9.19 -23.52 -17.06
N LYS A 117 9.34 -22.24 -16.71
CA LYS A 117 10.61 -21.61 -16.35
C LYS A 117 10.64 -21.27 -14.86
N SER A 118 11.82 -20.97 -14.36
CA SER A 118 12.00 -20.50 -12.99
C SER A 118 11.18 -19.22 -12.76
N GLY A 119 10.39 -19.19 -11.69
CA GLY A 119 9.53 -18.06 -11.32
C GLY A 119 8.14 -18.06 -11.96
N ASP A 120 7.83 -19.03 -12.83
CA ASP A 120 6.47 -19.17 -13.37
C ASP A 120 5.49 -19.67 -12.28
N SER A 121 4.28 -19.14 -12.31
CA SER A 121 3.12 -19.65 -11.56
C SER A 121 1.91 -19.70 -12.49
N LEU A 122 0.92 -20.54 -12.19
CA LEU A 122 -0.28 -20.61 -13.03
C LEU A 122 -0.99 -19.25 -13.14
N TYR A 123 -0.99 -18.46 -12.06
CA TYR A 123 -1.52 -17.09 -12.08
C TYR A 123 -0.75 -16.19 -13.05
N MET A 124 0.58 -16.20 -12.97
CA MET A 124 1.41 -15.36 -13.86
C MET A 124 1.31 -15.79 -15.32
N LEU A 125 1.15 -17.10 -15.58
CA LEU A 125 0.91 -17.62 -16.92
C LEU A 125 -0.47 -17.24 -17.43
N GLY A 126 -1.50 -17.27 -16.58
CA GLY A 126 -2.83 -16.77 -16.90
C GLY A 126 -2.80 -15.30 -17.29
N LEU A 127 -2.20 -14.47 -16.44
CA LEU A 127 -2.02 -13.04 -16.71
C LEU A 127 -1.24 -12.79 -18.01
N ARG A 128 -0.20 -13.58 -18.27
CA ARG A 128 0.65 -13.43 -19.45
C ARG A 128 -0.06 -13.80 -20.76
N PHE A 129 -0.82 -14.89 -20.77
CA PHE A 129 -1.39 -15.44 -22.01
C PHE A 129 -2.85 -15.03 -22.24
N TYR A 130 -3.59 -14.68 -21.19
CA TYR A 130 -4.98 -14.26 -21.28
C TYR A 130 -5.21 -12.81 -20.84
N GLY A 131 -4.20 -12.13 -20.30
CA GLY A 131 -4.36 -10.78 -19.73
C GLY A 131 -5.12 -10.76 -18.39
N ASP A 132 -5.54 -11.93 -17.91
CA ASP A 132 -6.31 -12.12 -16.69
C ASP A 132 -5.68 -13.23 -15.85
N GLY A 133 -5.39 -12.91 -14.59
CA GLY A 133 -4.86 -13.86 -13.63
C GLY A 133 -5.79 -15.05 -13.43
N ASP A 134 -7.11 -14.86 -13.48
CA ASP A 134 -8.12 -15.92 -13.30
C ASP A 134 -8.10 -16.98 -14.42
N GLY A 135 -7.44 -16.67 -15.55
CA GLY A 135 -7.15 -17.63 -16.61
C GLY A 135 -6.28 -18.82 -16.17
N TRP A 136 -5.69 -18.76 -14.97
CA TRP A 136 -5.01 -19.90 -14.35
C TRP A 136 -5.91 -21.15 -14.23
N GLN A 137 -7.23 -20.96 -14.03
CA GLN A 137 -8.19 -22.06 -13.90
C GLN A 137 -8.27 -22.88 -15.19
N LEU A 138 -8.23 -22.20 -16.34
CA LEU A 138 -8.25 -22.82 -17.66
C LEU A 138 -7.00 -23.68 -17.89
N ILE A 139 -5.83 -23.12 -17.56
CA ILE A 139 -4.54 -23.83 -17.67
C ILE A 139 -4.56 -25.06 -16.76
N PHE A 140 -5.00 -24.91 -15.52
CA PHE A 140 -5.06 -26.04 -14.58
C PHE A 140 -5.98 -27.16 -15.09
N GLN A 141 -7.16 -26.80 -15.59
CA GLN A 141 -8.14 -27.77 -16.08
C GLN A 141 -7.66 -28.50 -17.35
N ALA A 142 -6.91 -27.83 -18.22
CA ALA A 142 -6.33 -28.43 -19.42
C ALA A 142 -5.12 -29.35 -19.13
N ASN A 143 -4.58 -29.36 -17.90
CA ASN A 143 -3.37 -30.08 -17.54
C ASN A 143 -3.59 -31.00 -16.33
N PRO A 144 -4.24 -32.17 -16.50
CA PRO A 144 -4.57 -33.09 -15.41
C PRO A 144 -3.34 -33.68 -14.70
N THR A 145 -2.14 -33.57 -15.30
CA THR A 145 -0.88 -33.98 -14.67
C THR A 145 -0.45 -33.05 -13.54
N ILE A 146 -1.02 -31.84 -13.44
CA ILE A 146 -0.73 -30.89 -12.36
C ILE A 146 -1.65 -31.22 -11.18
N ASN A 147 -1.10 -31.87 -10.17
CA ASN A 147 -1.87 -32.26 -8.98
C ASN A 147 -2.06 -31.11 -7.98
N ASN A 148 -1.16 -30.12 -8.00
CA ASN A 148 -1.21 -28.97 -7.11
C ASN A 148 -0.98 -27.67 -7.91
N PRO A 149 -1.96 -26.75 -7.97
CA PRO A 149 -1.84 -25.51 -8.74
C PRO A 149 -0.75 -24.56 -8.24
N GLN A 150 -0.29 -24.72 -7.00
CA GLN A 150 0.79 -23.92 -6.41
C GLN A 150 2.18 -24.50 -6.71
N ASN A 151 2.27 -25.70 -7.29
CA ASN A 151 3.54 -26.41 -7.47
C ASN A 151 3.78 -26.78 -8.94
N LEU A 152 4.26 -25.80 -9.71
CA LEU A 152 4.68 -25.98 -11.09
C LEU A 152 6.16 -26.38 -11.13
N GLN A 153 6.49 -27.49 -11.81
CA GLN A 153 7.86 -27.98 -11.89
C GLN A 153 8.63 -27.29 -13.02
N ILE A 154 9.82 -26.77 -12.72
CA ILE A 154 10.68 -26.15 -13.74
C ILE A 154 11.03 -27.20 -14.82
N GLY A 155 10.89 -26.81 -16.08
CA GLY A 155 11.13 -27.69 -17.22
C GLY A 155 9.94 -28.58 -17.60
N GLN A 156 8.88 -28.63 -16.79
CA GLN A 156 7.63 -29.30 -17.12
C GLN A 156 7.02 -28.67 -18.38
N VAL A 157 6.48 -29.51 -19.26
CA VAL A 157 5.73 -29.05 -20.44
C VAL A 157 4.25 -29.10 -20.08
N ILE A 158 3.56 -27.98 -20.23
CA ILE A 158 2.13 -27.82 -19.97
C ILE A 158 1.43 -27.25 -21.21
N LEU A 159 0.17 -27.58 -21.39
CA LEU A 159 -0.68 -27.03 -22.44
C LEU A 159 -1.21 -25.65 -22.00
N ILE A 160 -0.99 -24.63 -22.82
CA ILE A 160 -1.66 -23.34 -22.71
C ILE A 160 -2.80 -23.35 -23.74
N PRO A 161 -4.06 -23.53 -23.32
CA PRO A 161 -5.20 -23.60 -24.22
C PRO A 161 -5.54 -22.24 -24.84
N ASN A 162 -6.10 -22.21 -26.05
CA ASN A 162 -6.61 -20.96 -26.64
C ASN A 162 -8.06 -20.70 -26.21
N LEU A 163 -8.41 -19.44 -25.97
CA LEU A 163 -9.80 -19.05 -25.72
C LEU A 163 -10.66 -19.32 -26.97
N THR A 164 -11.87 -19.85 -26.78
CA THR A 164 -12.78 -20.20 -27.89
C THR A 164 -13.11 -19.01 -28.81
N GLU A 165 -13.08 -17.78 -28.28
CA GLU A 165 -13.29 -16.56 -29.08
C GLU A 165 -12.25 -16.41 -30.20
N LEU A 166 -11.02 -16.88 -29.98
CA LEU A 166 -9.93 -16.90 -30.97
C LEU A 166 -10.05 -18.07 -31.97
N CYS A 167 -10.87 -19.07 -31.63
CA CYS A 167 -11.07 -20.28 -32.42
C CYS A 167 -12.19 -20.13 -33.44
N GLN A 168 -13.26 -19.43 -33.07
CA GLN A 168 -14.43 -19.21 -33.92
C GLN A 168 -14.13 -18.25 -35.08
N THR A 169 -13.14 -17.35 -34.92
CA THR A 169 -12.74 -16.44 -35.99
C THR A 169 -12.14 -17.16 -37.19
N ASN A 170 -11.57 -18.36 -37.03
CA ASN A 170 -10.96 -19.10 -38.15
C ASN A 170 -11.93 -19.99 -38.94
N GLN A 171 -13.14 -20.26 -38.44
CA GLN A 171 -14.12 -21.07 -39.19
C GLN A 171 -15.00 -20.25 -40.14
N SER A 172 -15.20 -18.96 -39.89
CA SER A 172 -16.01 -18.07 -40.74
C SER A 172 -15.26 -17.50 -41.96
N TYR A 173 -13.92 -17.58 -41.99
CA TYR A 173 -13.11 -17.19 -43.16
C TYR A 173 -12.81 -18.36 -44.13
N MET A 174 -13.14 -19.60 -43.78
CA MET A 174 -13.00 -20.78 -44.65
C MET A 174 -14.32 -21.18 -45.35
N GLN A 175 -15.42 -20.47 -45.09
CA GLN A 175 -16.74 -20.71 -45.69
C GLN A 175 -17.17 -19.63 -46.70
N ARG A 176 -16.22 -18.84 -47.23
CA ARG A 176 -16.45 -17.87 -48.31
C ARG A 176 -15.57 -18.18 -49.52
#